data_AF-A0A2A2IKK1-F1
#
_entry.id   AF-A0A2A2IKK1-F1
#
_cell.length_a   1.000
_cell.length_b   1.000
_cell.length_c   1.000
_cell.angle_alpha   90.00
_cell.angle_beta   90.00
_cell.angle_gamma   90.00
#
_symmetry.space_group_name_H-M   'P 1'
#
loop_
_entity.id
_entity.type
_entity.pdbx_description
1 polymer ?
#
loop_
_entity_poly.entity_id
_entity_poly.type
_entity_poly.pdbx_seq_one_letter_code
_entity_poly.pdbx_strand_id
1 'polypeptide(L)' 'MYKWLKAYVKEFGKDFPFSAVADRNEYEICRIIQYCVEHTTEYSEAVAAKALVGTAKAGETKI' A
#
# COMPACT_ATOMS: atom_id res chain seq x y z
N MET A 1 1.64 7.16 8.86
CA MET A 1 1.11 5.77 8.93
C MET A 1 -0.17 5.59 9.76
N TYR A 2 -0.23 6.01 11.04
CA TYR A 2 -1.33 5.65 11.97
C TYR A 2 -2.77 5.95 11.50
N LYS A 3 -3.00 7.11 10.88
CA LYS A 3 -4.31 7.48 10.30
C LYS A 3 -4.80 6.43 9.30
N TRP A 4 -3.91 5.93 8.45
CA TRP A 4 -4.23 4.98 7.40
C TRP A 4 -4.50 3.58 7.94
N LEU A 5 -3.77 3.15 8.97
CA LEU A 5 -4.03 1.88 9.66
C LEU A 5 -5.42 1.85 10.28
N LYS A 6 -5.81 2.93 10.97
CA LYS A 6 -7.17 3.08 11.51
C LYS A 6 -8.23 3.02 10.40
N ALA A 7 -7.98 3.67 9.27
CA ALA A 7 -8.90 3.66 8.15
C ALA A 7 -9.04 2.24 7.55
N TYR A 8 -7.93 1.51 7.43
CA TYR A 8 -7.93 0.12 6.94
C TYR A 8 -8.71 -0.80 7.87
N VAL A 9 -8.47 -0.73 9.19
CA VAL A 9 -9.22 -1.53 10.18
C VAL A 9 -10.70 -1.19 10.15
N LYS A 10 -11.05 0.10 10.01
CA LYS A 10 -12.45 0.54 9.90
C LYS A 10 -13.13 -0.01 8.64
N GLU A 11 -12.43 -0.03 7.51
CA GLU A 11 -12.98 -0.46 6.22
C GLU A 11 -13.13 -1.98 6.12
N PHE A 12 -12.12 -2.73 6.57
CA PHE A 12 -12.04 -4.19 6.35
C PHE A 12 -12.25 -5.03 7.61
N GLY A 13 -12.40 -4.41 8.79
CA GLY A 13 -12.63 -5.10 10.07
C GLY A 13 -11.44 -5.93 10.55
N LYS A 14 -10.24 -5.71 10.00
CA LYS A 14 -9.02 -6.48 10.29
C LYS A 14 -7.77 -5.63 10.18
N ASP A 15 -6.70 -6.10 10.80
CA ASP A 15 -5.40 -5.45 10.76
C ASP A 15 -4.75 -5.56 9.37
N PHE A 16 -3.91 -4.56 9.06
CA PHE A 16 -3.11 -4.57 7.85
C PHE A 16 -1.96 -5.60 7.97
N PRO A 17 -1.70 -6.43 6.95
CA PRO A 17 -0.71 -7.52 7.04
C PRO A 17 0.72 -7.00 6.89
N PHE A 18 1.29 -6.46 7.98
CA PHE A 18 2.66 -5.92 7.99
C PHE A 18 3.75 -6.91 7.59
N SER A 19 3.57 -8.20 7.90
CA SER A 19 4.51 -9.25 7.49
C SER A 19 4.67 -9.37 5.98
N ALA A 20 3.62 -9.03 5.20
CA ALA A 20 3.66 -9.10 3.74
C ALA A 20 4.33 -7.87 3.08
N VAL A 21 4.69 -6.86 3.87
CA VAL A 21 5.36 -5.64 3.39
C VAL A 21 6.64 -5.34 4.18
N ALA A 22 7.22 -6.35 4.83
CA ALA A 22 8.40 -6.17 5.70
C ALA A 22 9.61 -5.56 4.97
N ASP A 23 9.75 -5.83 3.67
CA ASP A 23 10.83 -5.29 2.83
C ASP A 23 10.55 -3.89 2.26
N ARG A 24 9.41 -3.28 2.63
CA ARG A 24 8.97 -1.97 2.12
C ARG A 24 9.23 -0.87 3.14
N ASN A 25 9.51 0.32 2.66
CA ASN A 25 9.66 1.49 3.54
C ASN A 25 8.29 2.06 3.97
N GLU A 26 8.29 2.92 4.99
CA GLU A 26 7.06 3.52 5.52
C GLU A 26 6.23 4.27 4.46
N TYR A 27 6.88 4.93 3.50
CA TYR A 27 6.20 5.66 2.43
C TYR A 27 5.44 4.70 1.50
N GLU A 28 6.09 3.62 1.05
CA GLU A 28 5.46 2.59 0.24
C GLU A 28 4.29 1.93 0.98
N ILE A 29 4.49 1.60 2.27
CA ILE A 29 3.45 1.00 3.11
C ILE A 29 2.24 1.95 3.21
N CYS A 30 2.47 3.25 3.47
CA CYS A 30 1.39 4.23 3.52
C CYS A 30 0.63 4.33 2.18
N ARG A 31 1.33 4.28 1.05
CA ARG A 31 0.70 4.31 -0.29
C ARG A 31 -0.15 3.08 -0.56
N ILE A 32 0.32 1.90 -0.15
CA ILE A 32 -0.44 0.66 -0.28
C ILE A 32 -1.72 0.74 0.55
N ILE A 33 -1.62 1.13 1.84
CA ILE A 33 -2.80 1.23 2.72
C ILE A 33 -3.79 2.28 2.18
N GLN A 34 -3.29 3.43 1.73
CA GLN A 34 -4.11 4.47 1.12
C GLN A 34 -4.86 3.92 -0.11
N TYR A 35 -4.17 3.24 -1.02
CA TYR A 35 -4.80 2.66 -2.20
C TYR A 35 -5.90 1.65 -1.83
N CYS A 36 -5.63 0.79 -0.84
CA CYS A 36 -6.61 -0.19 -0.35
C CYS A 36 -7.90 0.49 0.14
N VAL A 37 -7.77 1.54 0.95
CA VAL A 37 -8.92 2.29 1.50
C VAL A 37 -9.65 3.08 0.41
N GLU A 38 -8.94 3.71 -0.53
CA GLU A 38 -9.56 4.52 -1.60
C GLU A 38 -10.33 3.67 -2.61
N HIS A 39 -9.92 2.42 -2.81
CA HIS A 39 -10.52 1.50 -3.79
C HIS A 39 -11.37 0.40 -3.12
N THR A 40 -11.61 0.49 -1.80
CA THR A 40 -12.30 -0.54 -0.99
C THR A 40 -11.81 -1.95 -1.37
N THR A 41 -10.50 -2.10 -1.54
CA THR A 41 -9.87 -3.37 -1.94
C THR A 41 -8.87 -3.78 -0.89
N GLU A 42 -8.98 -5.00 -0.38
CA GLU A 42 -8.04 -5.53 0.59
C GLU A 42 -6.61 -5.64 0.04
N TYR A 43 -5.64 -5.64 0.95
CA TYR A 43 -4.25 -5.89 0.60
C TYR A 43 -4.08 -7.24 -0.13
N SER A 44 -3.35 -7.19 -1.22
CA SER A 44 -2.74 -8.33 -1.90
C SER A 44 -1.45 -7.86 -2.59
N GLU A 45 -0.57 -8.77 -2.98
CA GLU A 45 0.64 -8.40 -3.72
C GLU A 45 0.33 -7.66 -5.02
N ALA A 46 -0.74 -8.05 -5.72
CA ALA A 46 -1.19 -7.36 -6.93
C ALA A 46 -1.67 -5.92 -6.64
N VAL A 47 -2.35 -5.70 -5.52
CA VAL A 47 -2.75 -4.37 -5.05
C VAL A 47 -1.53 -3.54 -4.66
N ALA A 48 -0.57 -4.13 -3.97
CA ALA A 48 0.68 -3.47 -3.62
C ALA A 48 1.45 -3.03 -4.86
N ALA A 49 1.56 -3.91 -5.87
CA ALA A 49 2.16 -3.56 -7.15
C ALA A 49 1.44 -2.36 -7.79
N LYS A 50 0.10 -2.41 -7.91
CA LYS A 50 -0.72 -1.31 -8.47
C LYS A 50 -0.54 0.01 -7.73
N ALA A 51 -0.55 -0.01 -6.40
CA ALA A 51 -0.36 1.17 -5.56
C ALA A 51 1.00 1.85 -5.79
N LEU A 52 2.00 1.06 -6.20
CA LEU A 52 3.38 1.47 -6.43
C LEU A 52 3.73 1.65 -7.93
N VAL A 53 2.81 1.38 -8.87
CA VAL A 53 3.07 1.60 -10.32
C VAL A 53 3.41 3.06 -10.62
N GLY A 54 2.90 4.02 -9.84
CA GLY A 54 3.26 5.45 -9.94
C GLY A 54 4.55 5.85 -9.21
N THR A 55 5.13 4.96 -8.40
CA THR A 55 6.38 5.19 -7.65
C THR A 55 7.57 4.44 -8.25
N ALA A 56 7.35 3.64 -9.30
CA ALA A 56 8.40 3.07 -10.13
C ALA A 56 9.13 4.19 -10.88
N LYS A 57 10.08 4.83 -10.17
CA LYS A 57 11.18 5.66 -10.64
C LYS A 57 10.86 6.59 -11.84
N ALA A 58 10.53 7.84 -11.54
CA ALA A 58 10.98 8.96 -12.37
C ALA A 58 12.53 8.95 -12.37
N GLY A 59 13.16 8.10 -13.19
CA GLY A 59 14.61 7.94 -13.20
C GLY A 59 15.18 6.66 -13.82
N GLU A 60 14.36 5.65 -14.14
CA GLU A 60 14.85 4.45 -14.87
C GLU A 60 14.00 4.16 -16.11
N THR A 61 13.85 5.17 -16.97
CA THR A 61 13.67 4.89 -18.40
C THR A 61 15.06 4.90 -19.03
N LYS A 62 15.71 3.74 -19.10
CA LYS A 62 16.77 3.54 -20.10
C LYS A 62 16.06 3.35 -21.45
N ILE A 63 16.12 4.39 -22.28
CA ILE A 63 15.96 4.26 -23.73
C ILE A 63 17.26 3.66 -24.27
#